data_AF-A0A812VGQ2-F1
#
_entry.id   AF-A0A812VGQ2-F1
#
_cell.length_a   1.000
_cell.length_b   1.000
_cell.length_c   1.000
_cell.angle_alpha   90.00
_cell.angle_beta   90.00
_cell.angle_gamma   90.00
#
_symmetry.space_group_name_H-M   'P 1'
#
loop_
_entity.id
_entity.type
_entity.pdbx_description
1 polymer ?
#
loop_
_entity_poly.entity_id
_entity_poly.type
_entity_poly.pdbx_seq_one_letter_code
_entity_poly.pdbx_strand_id
1 'polypeptide(L)'
;MELERLEPLDSWLTLGTQQSWLECPENVCKSIKLAQKSLSQGEVLLRLQISTRLPSPPEELFPPPELVESVGRLTPDPAHLFADIRVVESIAPGQATVQLTVDPNNLWFKTLAANSPALTSDEVLQPHPGCLVVRRSPSPQGSCTMLVSSQASHYLSTAVTVSPDPQDASKTLITRLIAAPTDCAYFRLKHLARMSLSLAGAAWLGWVFGAEMCAARVAMKSFYVILSIESCNYGPPLLPRTAGAKPFVAEHWERAPAEGHFAAYLHDFLRALGLGVEVFCSVDGKQLTQNQAMLRRHEWEKALPIFLPMFQMSTMAYRRLSPHGAGEPPKLLEDEEATFCP
;
A
#
# COMPACT_ATOMS: atom_id res chain seq x y z
N MET A 1 6.29 7.89 15.71
CA MET A 1 5.83 6.96 16.76
C MET A 1 4.93 5.84 16.20
N GLU A 2 4.62 5.77 14.90
CA GLU A 2 3.68 4.75 14.35
C GLU A 2 4.31 3.71 13.40
N LEU A 3 5.53 3.93 12.86
CA LEU A 3 6.21 2.96 11.98
C LEU A 3 6.86 1.78 12.75
N GLU A 4 7.32 1.99 13.99
CA GLU A 4 7.94 0.94 14.81
C GLU A 4 6.99 -0.23 15.14
N ARG A 5 5.68 -0.04 14.99
CA ARG A 5 4.66 -1.09 15.21
C ARG A 5 4.36 -1.94 13.97
N LEU A 6 4.84 -1.53 12.80
CA LEU A 6 4.77 -2.34 11.56
C LEU A 6 5.98 -3.25 11.38
N GLU A 7 7.10 -3.00 12.08
CA GLU A 7 8.29 -3.87 12.03
C GLU A 7 7.97 -5.35 12.32
N PRO A 8 7.09 -5.71 13.28
CA PRO A 8 6.69 -7.10 13.47
C PRO A 8 6.04 -7.67 12.22
N LEU A 9 5.25 -6.91 11.47
CA LEU A 9 4.49 -7.41 10.31
C LEU A 9 5.34 -7.50 9.04
N ASP A 10 6.31 -6.60 8.85
CA ASP A 10 7.32 -6.74 7.79
C ASP A 10 8.26 -7.91 8.07
N SER A 11 8.53 -8.16 9.36
CA SER A 11 9.15 -9.41 9.77
C SER A 11 8.27 -10.61 9.42
N TRP A 12 6.92 -10.54 9.51
CA TRP A 12 6.07 -11.68 9.13
C TRP A 12 6.16 -12.04 7.66
N LEU A 13 6.26 -11.05 6.77
CA LEU A 13 6.43 -11.29 5.33
C LEU A 13 7.78 -11.95 5.03
N THR A 14 8.85 -11.49 5.70
CA THR A 14 10.19 -12.10 5.56
C THR A 14 10.30 -13.47 6.26
N LEU A 15 9.62 -13.68 7.39
CA LEU A 15 9.51 -14.97 8.08
C LEU A 15 8.70 -15.98 7.24
N GLY A 16 7.78 -15.49 6.41
CA GLY A 16 7.01 -16.25 5.42
C GLY A 16 7.87 -16.99 4.40
N THR A 17 9.07 -16.49 4.10
CA THR A 17 9.97 -17.06 3.09
C THR A 17 11.08 -17.97 3.67
N GLN A 18 11.34 -17.93 4.99
CA GLN A 18 12.36 -18.75 5.65
C GLN A 18 11.94 -20.22 5.84
N GLN A 19 12.89 -21.16 5.75
CA GLN A 19 12.70 -22.62 5.68
C GLN A 19 12.18 -23.35 6.95
N SER A 20 11.55 -22.69 7.93
CA SER A 20 11.17 -23.33 9.21
C SER A 20 9.66 -23.51 9.45
N TRP A 21 8.89 -23.68 8.38
CA TRP A 21 7.44 -23.89 8.46
C TRP A 21 7.11 -25.36 8.70
N LEU A 22 6.40 -25.67 9.79
CA LEU A 22 5.91 -27.03 10.05
C LEU A 22 4.59 -27.26 9.28
N GLU A 23 4.62 -28.14 8.29
CA GLU A 23 3.41 -28.56 7.57
C GLU A 23 2.42 -29.26 8.50
N CYS A 24 1.12 -29.04 8.28
CA CYS A 24 0.07 -29.71 9.03
C CYS A 24 -0.32 -31.03 8.32
N PRO A 25 -0.06 -32.21 8.94
CA PRO A 25 -0.19 -33.51 8.28
C PRO A 25 -1.64 -33.94 7.96
N GLU A 26 -2.65 -33.31 8.57
CA GLU A 26 -4.08 -33.69 8.46
C GLU A 26 -4.80 -33.12 7.22
N ASN A 27 -4.03 -32.74 6.20
CA ASN A 27 -4.54 -31.97 5.08
C ASN A 27 -5.18 -32.86 3.99
N VAL A 28 -6.42 -33.26 4.22
CA VAL A 28 -7.21 -34.09 3.28
C VAL A 28 -7.56 -33.34 1.98
N CYS A 29 -7.48 -32.00 1.97
CA CYS A 29 -7.77 -31.17 0.80
C CYS A 29 -6.47 -30.67 0.16
N LYS A 30 -6.09 -31.21 -1.00
CA LYS A 30 -4.83 -30.88 -1.70
C LYS A 30 -4.69 -29.39 -2.11
N SER A 31 -5.74 -28.57 -1.96
CA SER A 31 -5.81 -27.19 -2.45
C SER A 31 -5.35 -26.12 -1.45
N ILE A 32 -5.33 -26.41 -0.14
CA ILE A 32 -5.01 -25.41 0.90
C ILE A 32 -3.84 -25.93 1.73
N LYS A 33 -2.65 -25.33 1.67
CA LYS A 33 -1.52 -25.68 2.55
C LYS A 33 -1.61 -24.89 3.85
N LEU A 34 -1.52 -25.56 5.00
CA LEU A 34 -1.44 -24.93 6.30
C LEU A 34 -0.07 -25.22 6.93
N ALA A 35 0.60 -24.17 7.34
CA ALA A 35 1.82 -24.26 8.11
C ALA A 35 1.81 -23.26 9.25
N GLN A 36 2.75 -23.43 10.17
CA GLN A 36 2.90 -22.53 11.31
C GLN A 36 4.36 -22.30 11.69
N LYS A 37 4.58 -21.21 12.42
CA LYS A 37 5.87 -20.83 12.98
C LYS A 37 5.67 -20.21 14.37
N SER A 38 6.35 -20.73 15.39
CA SER A 38 6.35 -20.08 16.70
C SER A 38 7.11 -18.75 16.63
N LEU A 39 6.55 -17.69 17.21
CA LEU A 39 7.18 -16.37 17.24
C LEU A 39 7.94 -16.16 18.56
N SER A 40 7.20 -16.15 19.67
CA SER A 40 7.65 -15.85 21.04
C SER A 40 7.00 -16.82 22.05
N GLN A 41 7.31 -16.72 23.35
CA GLN A 41 6.62 -17.52 24.38
C GLN A 41 5.14 -17.17 24.39
N GLY A 42 4.29 -18.08 23.89
CA GLY A 42 2.85 -17.91 23.92
C GLY A 42 2.19 -17.70 22.56
N GLU A 43 2.95 -17.48 21.48
CA GLU A 43 2.39 -17.05 20.18
C GLU A 43 2.81 -17.94 19.00
N VAL A 44 1.86 -18.21 18.11
CA VAL A 44 2.09 -18.85 16.81
C VAL A 44 1.63 -17.97 15.68
N LEU A 45 2.43 -17.93 14.62
CA LEU A 45 2.05 -17.40 13.33
C LEU A 45 1.54 -18.54 12.46
N LEU A 46 0.30 -18.41 11.98
CA LEU A 46 -0.32 -19.37 11.07
C LEU A 46 -0.18 -18.84 9.64
N ARG A 47 0.31 -19.69 8.74
CA ARG A 47 0.40 -19.42 7.30
C ARG A 47 -0.49 -20.36 6.54
N LEU A 48 -1.41 -19.77 5.79
CA LEU A 48 -2.38 -20.50 5.00
C LEU A 48 -2.15 -20.14 3.54
N GLN A 49 -2.00 -21.14 2.67
CA GLN A 49 -1.69 -20.92 1.26
C GLN A 49 -2.70 -21.63 0.38
N ILE A 50 -3.22 -20.91 -0.60
CA ILE A 50 -4.17 -21.44 -1.57
C ILE A 50 -3.59 -21.19 -2.95
N SER A 51 -3.47 -22.25 -3.74
CA SER A 51 -3.07 -22.17 -5.15
C SER A 51 -4.32 -22.22 -6.01
N THR A 52 -4.59 -21.15 -6.77
CA THR A 52 -5.79 -21.05 -7.59
C THR A 52 -5.54 -20.20 -8.83
N ARG A 53 -6.41 -20.30 -9.83
CA ARG A 53 -6.35 -19.42 -11.01
C ARG A 53 -7.18 -18.17 -10.72
N LEU A 54 -6.57 -17.00 -10.87
CA LEU A 54 -7.26 -15.72 -10.77
C LEU A 54 -7.42 -15.11 -12.17
N PRO A 55 -8.53 -14.41 -12.45
CA PRO A 55 -8.77 -13.73 -13.71
C PRO A 55 -7.95 -12.45 -13.90
N SER A 56 -7.24 -11.98 -12.86
CA SER A 56 -6.47 -10.73 -12.88
C SER A 56 -5.05 -10.96 -12.35
N PRO A 57 -4.07 -10.13 -12.81
CA PRO A 57 -2.71 -10.18 -12.29
C PRO A 57 -2.66 -9.94 -10.77
N PRO A 58 -1.71 -10.56 -10.04
CA PRO A 58 -1.58 -10.42 -8.59
C PRO A 58 -1.48 -8.97 -8.08
N GLU A 59 -0.71 -8.14 -8.78
CA GLU A 59 -0.42 -6.74 -8.49
C GLU A 59 -1.67 -5.84 -8.52
N GLU A 60 -2.70 -6.25 -9.26
CA GLU A 60 -3.95 -5.49 -9.40
C GLU A 60 -5.00 -5.89 -8.36
N LEU A 61 -4.81 -6.96 -7.58
CA LEU A 61 -5.91 -7.53 -6.79
C LEU A 61 -6.43 -6.62 -5.69
N PHE A 62 -5.54 -5.96 -4.95
CA PHE A 62 -5.92 -5.06 -3.87
C PHE A 62 -5.88 -3.61 -4.34
N PRO A 63 -7.04 -2.92 -4.38
CA PRO A 63 -7.03 -1.48 -4.61
C PRO A 63 -6.38 -0.80 -3.40
N PRO A 64 -5.74 0.36 -3.61
CA PRO A 64 -5.15 1.07 -2.50
C PRO A 64 -6.24 1.72 -1.63
N PRO A 65 -5.97 2.01 -0.35
CA PRO A 65 -6.99 2.47 0.61
C PRO A 65 -7.76 3.72 0.18
N GLU A 66 -7.09 4.68 -0.46
CA GLU A 66 -7.68 5.91 -0.97
C GLU A 66 -8.75 5.68 -2.06
N LEU A 67 -8.65 4.59 -2.82
CA LEU A 67 -9.63 4.24 -3.83
C LEU A 67 -10.82 3.49 -3.26
N VAL A 68 -10.59 2.75 -2.18
CA VAL A 68 -11.63 2.01 -1.50
C VAL A 68 -12.76 2.95 -1.07
N GLU A 69 -12.42 4.11 -0.50
CA GLU A 69 -13.42 5.09 -0.05
C GLU A 69 -14.36 5.52 -1.18
N SER A 70 -13.84 5.65 -2.40
CA SER A 70 -14.64 6.03 -3.58
C SER A 70 -15.57 4.92 -4.08
N VAL A 71 -15.27 3.66 -3.74
CA VAL A 71 -15.99 2.48 -4.22
C VAL A 71 -16.99 1.96 -3.17
N GLY A 72 -16.82 2.34 -1.90
CA GLY A 72 -17.74 2.02 -0.82
C GLY A 72 -17.07 1.27 0.34
N ARG A 73 -17.84 0.50 1.10
CA ARG A 73 -17.33 -0.24 2.26
C ARG A 73 -16.47 -1.44 1.82
N LEU A 74 -15.35 -1.68 2.51
CA LEU A 74 -14.61 -2.94 2.41
C LEU A 74 -15.38 -4.03 3.16
N THR A 75 -16.40 -4.58 2.50
CA THR A 75 -17.13 -5.72 3.02
C THR A 75 -17.27 -6.80 1.95
N PRO A 76 -16.79 -8.03 2.20
CA PRO A 76 -16.13 -8.55 3.41
C PRO A 76 -14.60 -8.43 3.36
N ASP A 77 -14.01 -8.12 4.51
CA ASP A 77 -12.59 -8.28 4.83
C ASP A 77 -12.05 -9.66 4.35
N PRO A 78 -10.88 -9.72 3.68
CA PRO A 78 -10.21 -10.99 3.36
C PRO A 78 -10.02 -11.93 4.54
N ALA A 79 -9.88 -11.35 5.73
CA ALA A 79 -9.76 -12.12 6.93
C ALA A 79 -11.08 -12.66 7.46
N HIS A 80 -12.22 -12.13 7.00
CA HIS A 80 -13.54 -12.29 7.61
C HIS A 80 -13.56 -11.95 9.10
N LEU A 81 -12.52 -11.28 9.61
CA LEU A 81 -12.40 -10.89 11.00
C LEU A 81 -13.23 -9.65 11.29
N PHE A 82 -13.26 -8.74 10.32
CA PHE A 82 -13.93 -7.46 10.45
C PHE A 82 -15.27 -7.46 9.71
N ALA A 83 -16.31 -7.04 10.42
CA ALA A 83 -17.60 -6.68 9.85
C ALA A 83 -17.51 -5.41 8.99
N ASP A 84 -16.57 -4.52 9.30
CA ASP A 84 -16.35 -3.28 8.57
C ASP A 84 -14.90 -2.80 8.70
N ILE A 85 -14.34 -2.28 7.60
CA ILE A 85 -13.07 -1.57 7.58
C ILE A 85 -13.33 -0.23 6.89
N ARG A 86 -13.31 0.84 7.67
CA ARG A 86 -13.57 2.19 7.18
C ARG A 86 -12.28 3.00 7.16
N VAL A 87 -11.93 3.55 6.00
CA VAL A 87 -10.82 4.50 5.88
C VAL A 87 -11.15 5.79 6.63
N VAL A 88 -10.26 6.21 7.52
CA VAL A 88 -10.38 7.44 8.30
C VAL A 88 -9.54 8.54 7.67
N GLU A 89 -8.27 8.23 7.36
CA GLU A 89 -7.33 9.16 6.77
C GLU A 89 -6.31 8.41 5.90
N SER A 90 -6.05 8.90 4.69
CA SER A 90 -4.95 8.42 3.86
C SER A 90 -3.65 9.10 4.31
N ILE A 91 -2.68 8.30 4.75
CA ILE A 91 -1.38 8.79 5.24
C ILE A 91 -0.42 8.96 4.06
N ALA A 92 -0.43 7.98 3.16
CA ALA A 92 0.41 7.93 1.98
C ALA A 92 -0.28 7.04 0.93
N PRO A 93 0.15 7.07 -0.33
CA PRO A 93 -0.39 6.19 -1.37
C PRO A 93 -0.19 4.72 -1.01
N GLY A 94 -1.29 3.98 -0.94
CA GLY A 94 -1.30 2.60 -0.45
C GLY A 94 -1.35 2.45 1.08
N GLN A 95 -1.44 3.52 1.86
CA GLN A 95 -1.45 3.47 3.33
C GLN A 95 -2.50 4.40 3.96
N ALA A 96 -3.29 3.88 4.89
CA ALA A 96 -4.31 4.64 5.59
C ALA A 96 -4.48 4.23 7.05
N THR A 97 -4.91 5.18 7.88
CA THR A 97 -5.57 4.86 9.14
C THR A 97 -7.00 4.39 8.86
N VAL A 98 -7.43 3.39 9.62
CA VAL A 98 -8.75 2.79 9.45
C VAL A 98 -9.45 2.65 10.80
N GLN A 99 -10.77 2.64 10.76
CA GLN A 99 -11.62 2.21 11.85
C GLN A 99 -12.07 0.77 11.55
N LEU A 100 -11.75 -0.14 12.46
CA LEU A 100 -12.02 -1.56 12.35
C LEU A 100 -13.20 -1.92 13.24
N THR A 101 -14.17 -2.65 12.70
CA THR A 101 -15.29 -3.23 13.46
C THR A 101 -15.22 -4.74 13.35
N VAL A 102 -15.05 -5.44 14.47
CA VAL A 102 -14.98 -6.91 14.51
C VAL A 102 -16.35 -7.50 14.25
N ASP A 103 -16.43 -8.61 13.51
CA ASP A 103 -17.63 -9.44 13.49
C ASP A 103 -17.61 -10.43 14.67
N PRO A 104 -18.40 -10.20 15.74
CA PRO A 104 -18.42 -11.10 16.89
C PRO A 104 -18.96 -12.48 16.53
N ASN A 105 -19.67 -12.62 15.40
CA ASN A 105 -20.20 -13.91 14.95
C ASN A 105 -19.17 -14.73 14.20
N ASN A 106 -18.07 -14.12 13.76
CA ASN A 106 -17.02 -14.80 13.05
C ASN A 106 -16.41 -15.92 13.90
N LEU A 107 -16.31 -17.12 13.30
CA LEU A 107 -15.82 -18.32 13.98
C LEU A 107 -14.37 -18.18 14.44
N TRP A 108 -13.52 -17.52 13.65
CA TRP A 108 -12.13 -17.27 13.99
C TRP A 108 -12.03 -16.34 15.20
N PHE A 109 -12.77 -15.23 15.19
CA PHE A 109 -12.83 -14.32 16.33
C PHE A 109 -13.32 -15.02 17.61
N LYS A 110 -14.43 -15.75 17.56
CA LYS A 110 -14.94 -16.53 18.70
C LYS A 110 -13.91 -17.48 19.28
N THR A 111 -13.10 -18.10 18.41
CA THR A 111 -12.03 -19.02 18.82
C THR A 111 -10.92 -18.28 19.54
N LEU A 112 -10.45 -17.17 18.98
CA LEU A 112 -9.42 -16.36 19.61
C LEU A 112 -9.93 -15.80 20.96
N ALA A 113 -11.14 -15.27 20.99
CA ALA A 113 -11.79 -14.73 22.19
C ALA A 113 -11.94 -15.77 23.31
N ALA A 114 -12.27 -17.02 22.97
CA ALA A 114 -12.36 -18.10 23.95
C ALA A 114 -11.02 -18.47 24.62
N ASN A 115 -9.89 -18.09 24.02
CA ASN A 115 -8.54 -18.42 24.51
C ASN A 115 -7.71 -17.18 24.85
N SER A 116 -8.27 -15.98 24.69
CA SER A 116 -7.62 -14.72 25.00
C SER A 116 -8.65 -13.75 25.61
N PRO A 117 -8.69 -13.63 26.95
CA PRO A 117 -9.63 -12.74 27.63
C PRO A 117 -9.55 -11.28 27.16
N ALA A 118 -8.37 -10.85 26.67
CA ALA A 118 -8.17 -9.51 26.12
C ALA A 118 -9.10 -9.22 24.92
N LEU A 119 -9.44 -10.26 24.13
CA LEU A 119 -10.31 -10.13 22.95
C LEU A 119 -11.80 -10.09 23.28
N THR A 120 -12.20 -10.44 24.51
CA THR A 120 -13.60 -10.32 24.97
C THR A 120 -13.93 -8.97 25.59
N SER A 121 -12.97 -8.04 25.62
CA SER A 121 -13.22 -6.69 26.12
C SER A 121 -14.20 -5.94 25.21
N ASP A 122 -15.04 -5.09 25.81
CA ASP A 122 -15.95 -4.22 25.04
C ASP A 122 -15.17 -3.34 24.05
N GLU A 123 -13.95 -2.94 24.40
CA GLU A 123 -13.05 -2.16 23.55
C GLU A 123 -12.77 -2.83 22.20
N VAL A 124 -12.57 -4.15 22.17
CA VAL A 124 -12.31 -4.91 20.94
C VAL A 124 -13.55 -5.02 20.05
N LEU A 125 -14.73 -5.11 20.67
CA LEU A 125 -16.01 -5.24 19.96
C LEU A 125 -16.53 -3.90 19.44
N GLN A 126 -16.12 -2.79 20.05
CA GLN A 126 -16.40 -1.45 19.54
C GLN A 126 -15.49 -1.13 18.34
N PRO A 127 -15.92 -0.19 17.47
CA PRO A 127 -15.08 0.33 16.41
C PRO A 127 -13.77 0.92 16.97
N HIS A 128 -12.63 0.41 16.54
CA HIS A 128 -11.32 0.79 17.09
C HIS A 128 -10.33 1.14 15.97
N PRO A 129 -9.30 1.95 16.27
CA PRO A 129 -8.33 2.36 15.27
C PRO A 129 -7.43 1.20 14.82
N GLY A 130 -7.02 1.28 13.57
CA GLY A 130 -6.10 0.37 12.92
C GLY A 130 -5.33 1.05 11.78
N CYS A 131 -4.52 0.26 11.09
CA CYS A 131 -3.77 0.68 9.92
C CYS A 131 -4.01 -0.32 8.79
N LEU A 132 -4.27 0.19 7.59
CA LEU A 132 -4.38 -0.58 6.36
C LEU A 132 -3.23 -0.18 5.44
N VAL A 133 -2.43 -1.16 5.01
CA VAL A 133 -1.34 -0.97 4.07
C VAL A 133 -1.51 -1.93 2.91
N VAL A 134 -1.47 -1.41 1.69
CA VAL A 134 -1.41 -2.17 0.45
C VAL A 134 -0.05 -1.92 -0.17
N ARG A 135 0.68 -2.99 -0.45
CA ARG A 135 2.02 -2.93 -1.04
C ARG A 135 2.09 -3.76 -2.31
N ARG A 136 2.53 -3.14 -3.40
CA ARG A 136 2.80 -3.83 -4.66
C ARG A 136 4.29 -4.05 -4.82
N SER A 137 4.67 -5.25 -5.26
CA SER A 137 6.03 -5.54 -5.65
C SER A 137 6.14 -5.42 -7.17
N PRO A 138 7.03 -4.56 -7.69
CA PRO A 138 7.27 -4.41 -9.12
C PRO A 138 8.12 -5.56 -9.68
N SER A 139 8.06 -6.76 -9.07
CA SER A 139 8.76 -7.92 -9.63
C SER A 139 8.19 -8.24 -11.02
N PRO A 140 8.97 -8.88 -11.93
CA PRO A 140 8.48 -9.24 -13.27
C PRO A 140 7.22 -10.11 -13.29
N GLN A 141 6.91 -10.69 -12.14
CA GLN A 141 5.82 -11.61 -11.87
C GLN A 141 4.67 -10.94 -11.09
N GLY A 142 4.92 -9.74 -10.54
CA GLY A 142 4.00 -9.00 -9.68
C GLY A 142 3.77 -9.69 -8.34
N SER A 143 3.60 -8.91 -7.29
CA SER A 143 2.87 -9.39 -6.11
C SER A 143 2.16 -8.23 -5.43
N CYS A 144 1.09 -8.54 -4.72
CA CYS A 144 0.37 -7.55 -3.94
C CYS A 144 0.16 -8.07 -2.53
N THR A 145 0.43 -7.25 -1.53
CA THR A 145 0.21 -7.58 -0.12
C THR A 145 -0.71 -6.56 0.48
N MET A 146 -1.80 -7.02 1.08
CA MET A 146 -2.63 -6.20 1.95
C MET A 146 -2.38 -6.59 3.40
N LEU A 147 -2.15 -5.59 4.23
CA LEU A 147 -1.87 -5.70 5.65
C LEU A 147 -2.91 -4.90 6.41
N VAL A 148 -3.58 -5.54 7.35
CA VAL A 148 -4.46 -4.87 8.31
C VAL A 148 -3.89 -5.08 9.69
N SER A 149 -3.60 -3.98 10.39
CA SER A 149 -3.15 -3.99 11.77
C SER A 149 -4.20 -3.36 12.67
N SER A 150 -4.51 -4.02 13.78
CA SER A 150 -5.43 -3.51 14.81
C SER A 150 -4.66 -3.00 16.01
N GLN A 151 -5.04 -1.83 16.52
CA GLN A 151 -4.46 -1.30 17.77
C GLN A 151 -5.07 -1.96 19.01
N ALA A 152 -6.26 -2.56 18.91
CA ALA A 152 -6.92 -3.22 20.03
C ALA A 152 -6.27 -4.57 20.36
N SER A 153 -5.81 -5.31 19.35
CA SER A 153 -5.06 -6.55 19.55
C SER A 153 -4.28 -6.99 18.32
N HIS A 154 -3.04 -7.44 18.53
CA HIS A 154 -2.22 -8.00 17.44
C HIS A 154 -2.81 -9.30 16.86
N TYR A 155 -3.64 -10.05 17.61
CA TYR A 155 -4.34 -11.25 17.11
C TYR A 155 -5.41 -10.94 16.06
N LEU A 156 -5.83 -9.67 15.96
CA LEU A 156 -6.74 -9.19 14.93
C LEU A 156 -5.97 -8.70 13.69
N SER A 157 -4.64 -8.64 13.75
CA SER A 157 -3.83 -8.24 12.60
C SER A 157 -3.70 -9.41 11.61
N THR A 158 -3.77 -9.09 10.33
CA THR A 158 -3.74 -10.06 9.23
C THR A 158 -2.92 -9.51 8.07
N ALA A 159 -2.17 -10.38 7.40
CA ALA A 159 -1.56 -10.07 6.12
C ALA A 159 -2.05 -11.06 5.06
N VAL A 160 -2.38 -10.56 3.88
CA VAL A 160 -2.73 -11.36 2.71
C VAL A 160 -1.82 -10.95 1.56
N THR A 161 -0.96 -11.86 1.16
CA THR A 161 -0.10 -11.71 -0.01
C THR A 161 -0.64 -12.54 -1.15
N VAL A 162 -0.64 -11.96 -2.34
CA VAL A 162 -0.96 -12.64 -3.58
C VAL A 162 0.22 -12.51 -4.53
N SER A 163 0.70 -13.64 -5.02
CA SER A 163 1.87 -13.74 -5.91
C SER A 163 1.68 -14.88 -6.89
N PRO A 164 2.44 -14.98 -7.99
CA PRO A 164 2.44 -16.18 -8.83
C PRO A 164 2.82 -17.42 -8.03
N ASP A 165 2.26 -18.56 -8.43
CA ASP A 165 2.61 -19.83 -7.81
C ASP A 165 3.98 -20.30 -8.32
N PRO A 166 4.94 -20.58 -7.41
CA PRO A 166 6.29 -20.99 -7.79
C PRO A 166 6.34 -22.36 -8.49
N GLN A 167 5.30 -23.17 -8.35
CA GLN A 167 5.21 -24.51 -8.95
C GLN A 167 4.40 -24.51 -10.26
N ASP A 168 3.58 -23.49 -10.50
CA ASP A 168 2.65 -23.43 -11.64
C ASP A 168 2.39 -21.97 -12.02
N ALA A 169 3.11 -21.45 -13.02
CA ALA A 169 2.98 -20.07 -13.46
C ALA A 169 1.56 -19.70 -13.98
N SER A 170 0.70 -20.69 -14.26
CA SER A 170 -0.71 -20.44 -14.62
C SER A 170 -1.61 -20.17 -13.41
N LYS A 171 -1.07 -20.30 -12.21
CA LYS A 171 -1.78 -20.13 -10.95
C LYS A 171 -1.16 -19.00 -10.14
N THR A 172 -1.98 -18.54 -9.22
CA THR A 172 -1.66 -17.55 -8.22
C THR A 172 -1.68 -18.23 -6.86
N LEU A 173 -0.65 -17.96 -6.07
CA LEU A 173 -0.53 -18.35 -4.69
C LEU A 173 -1.03 -17.20 -3.80
N ILE A 174 -2.08 -17.48 -3.05
CA ILE A 174 -2.63 -16.59 -2.05
C ILE A 174 -2.13 -17.08 -0.71
N THR A 175 -1.33 -16.28 -0.03
CA THR A 175 -0.76 -16.56 1.29
C THR A 175 -1.38 -15.63 2.31
N ARG A 176 -2.05 -16.19 3.31
CA ARG A 176 -2.59 -15.46 4.46
C ARG A 176 -1.78 -15.76 5.71
N LEU A 177 -1.48 -14.73 6.49
CA LEU A 177 -0.75 -14.78 7.75
C LEU A 177 -1.63 -14.24 8.88
N ILE A 178 -1.71 -14.98 9.99
CA ILE A 178 -2.52 -14.61 11.16
C ILE A 178 -1.79 -15.05 12.43
N ALA A 179 -1.73 -14.18 13.44
CA ALA A 179 -1.26 -14.56 14.77
C ALA A 179 -2.36 -15.27 15.58
N ALA A 180 -1.96 -16.23 16.42
CA ALA A 180 -2.84 -16.85 17.39
C ALA A 180 -2.07 -17.23 18.67
N PRO A 181 -2.76 -17.32 19.83
CA PRO A 181 -2.17 -17.83 21.06
C PRO A 181 -1.82 -19.33 20.93
N THR A 182 -0.67 -19.74 21.48
CA THR A 182 -0.25 -21.15 21.60
C THR A 182 -1.16 -21.97 22.50
N ASP A 183 -1.76 -21.35 23.53
CA ASP A 183 -2.66 -22.00 24.49
C ASP A 183 -3.98 -22.46 23.87
N CYS A 184 -4.35 -21.89 22.72
CA CYS A 184 -5.43 -22.45 21.94
C CYS A 184 -5.06 -23.89 21.59
N ALA A 185 -5.91 -24.85 21.99
CA ALA A 185 -5.66 -26.26 21.73
C ALA A 185 -5.26 -26.45 20.26
N TYR A 186 -4.01 -26.83 20.06
CA TYR A 186 -3.28 -26.74 18.80
C TYR A 186 -4.03 -27.30 17.59
N PHE A 187 -4.67 -28.45 17.78
CA PHE A 187 -5.48 -29.11 16.76
C PHE A 187 -6.75 -28.32 16.39
N ARG A 188 -7.36 -27.60 17.34
CA ARG A 188 -8.57 -26.78 17.13
C ARG A 188 -8.26 -25.59 16.22
N LEU A 189 -7.16 -24.87 16.47
CA LEU A 189 -6.76 -23.76 15.60
C LEU A 189 -6.57 -24.21 14.16
N LYS A 190 -5.93 -25.36 13.95
CA LYS A 190 -5.71 -25.91 12.61
C LYS A 190 -7.02 -26.22 11.90
N HIS A 191 -7.92 -26.93 12.59
CA HIS A 191 -9.21 -27.30 12.03
C HIS A 191 -10.08 -26.08 11.73
N LEU A 192 -10.11 -25.12 12.66
CA LEU A 192 -10.90 -23.90 12.54
C LEU A 192 -10.35 -22.96 11.48
N ALA A 193 -9.02 -22.84 11.33
CA ALA A 193 -8.42 -22.08 10.26
C ALA A 193 -8.75 -22.68 8.89
N ARG A 194 -8.74 -24.01 8.79
CA ARG A 194 -9.16 -24.74 7.57
C ARG A 194 -10.64 -24.55 7.27
N MET A 195 -11.53 -24.69 8.26
CA MET A 195 -12.96 -24.49 8.06
C MET A 195 -13.29 -23.05 7.68
N SER A 196 -12.74 -22.09 8.44
CA SER A 196 -12.96 -20.67 8.21
C SER A 196 -12.50 -20.29 6.81
N LEU A 197 -11.36 -20.80 6.33
CA LEU A 197 -10.89 -20.55 4.96
C LEU A 197 -11.65 -21.29 3.88
N SER A 198 -12.13 -22.51 4.12
CA SER A 198 -12.97 -23.18 3.13
C SER A 198 -14.27 -22.40 2.90
N LEU A 199 -14.82 -21.79 3.95
CA LEU A 199 -16.02 -20.96 3.88
C LEU A 199 -15.70 -19.56 3.36
N ALA A 200 -14.65 -18.94 3.89
CA ALA A 200 -14.20 -17.60 3.52
C ALA A 200 -13.63 -17.54 2.10
N GLY A 201 -13.03 -18.62 1.60
CA GLY A 201 -12.40 -18.64 0.28
C GLY A 201 -13.40 -18.32 -0.82
N ALA A 202 -14.62 -18.87 -0.76
CA ALA A 202 -15.66 -18.56 -1.73
C ALA A 202 -16.12 -17.09 -1.63
N ALA A 203 -16.39 -16.61 -0.42
CA ALA A 203 -16.87 -15.25 -0.19
C ALA A 203 -15.79 -14.20 -0.51
N TRP A 204 -14.54 -14.46 -0.13
CA TRP A 204 -13.40 -13.60 -0.43
C TRP A 204 -13.10 -13.55 -1.91
N LEU A 205 -13.05 -14.69 -2.61
CA LEU A 205 -12.91 -14.69 -4.07
C LEU A 205 -14.09 -13.95 -4.72
N GLY A 206 -15.31 -14.15 -4.22
CA GLY A 206 -16.50 -13.41 -4.67
C GLY A 206 -16.37 -11.90 -4.50
N TRP A 207 -15.80 -11.44 -3.39
CA TRP A 207 -15.54 -10.02 -3.14
C TRP A 207 -14.43 -9.46 -4.03
N VAL A 208 -13.27 -10.12 -4.08
CA VAL A 208 -12.13 -9.71 -4.92
C VAL A 208 -12.54 -9.60 -6.40
N PHE A 209 -13.40 -10.50 -6.87
CA PHE A 209 -13.93 -10.50 -8.24
C PHE A 209 -15.31 -9.85 -8.36
N GLY A 210 -15.77 -9.20 -7.31
CA GLY A 210 -17.00 -8.42 -7.31
C GLY A 210 -16.89 -7.21 -8.24
N ALA A 211 -18.04 -6.71 -8.69
CA ALA A 211 -18.12 -5.57 -9.60
C ALA A 211 -17.44 -4.31 -9.02
N GLU A 212 -17.58 -4.09 -7.72
CA GLU A 212 -16.95 -2.98 -6.98
C GLU A 212 -15.42 -3.04 -7.07
N MET A 213 -14.81 -4.19 -6.77
CA MET A 213 -13.37 -4.36 -6.86
C MET A 213 -12.85 -4.28 -8.30
N CYS A 214 -13.63 -4.76 -9.29
CA CYS A 214 -13.33 -4.55 -10.69
C CYS A 214 -13.28 -3.06 -11.05
N ALA A 215 -14.27 -2.28 -10.60
CA ALA A 215 -14.28 -0.84 -10.81
C ALA A 215 -13.10 -0.15 -10.12
N ALA A 216 -12.77 -0.56 -8.89
CA ALA A 216 -11.61 -0.06 -8.14
C ALA A 216 -10.29 -0.31 -8.90
N ARG A 217 -10.13 -1.49 -9.50
CA ARG A 217 -8.95 -1.84 -10.32
C ARG A 217 -8.83 -0.99 -11.57
N VAL A 218 -9.95 -0.73 -12.25
CA VAL A 218 -9.95 0.15 -13.41
C VAL A 218 -9.57 1.58 -13.01
N ALA A 219 -10.12 2.07 -11.88
CA ALA A 219 -9.78 3.39 -11.35
C ALA A 219 -8.32 3.50 -10.89
N MET A 220 -7.71 2.40 -10.41
CA MET A 220 -6.32 2.36 -9.94
C MET A 220 -5.31 2.86 -10.97
N LYS A 221 -5.50 2.50 -12.25
CA LYS A 221 -4.57 2.88 -13.33
C LYS A 221 -4.56 4.39 -13.61
N SER A 222 -5.63 5.09 -13.27
CA SER A 222 -5.78 6.52 -13.53
C SER A 222 -5.82 7.36 -12.25
N PHE A 223 -5.75 6.76 -11.06
CA PHE A 223 -5.91 7.51 -9.81
C PHE A 223 -4.71 8.39 -9.48
N TYR A 224 -3.50 7.92 -9.80
CA TYR A 224 -2.26 8.65 -9.62
C TYR A 224 -1.67 9.11 -10.95
N VAL A 225 -0.86 10.15 -10.87
CA VAL A 225 0.08 10.57 -11.91
C VAL A 225 1.48 10.51 -11.35
N ILE A 226 2.40 9.91 -12.11
CA ILE A 226 3.81 9.87 -11.77
C ILE A 226 4.50 10.84 -12.72
N LEU A 227 5.22 11.79 -12.12
CA LEU A 227 5.97 12.78 -12.87
C LEU A 227 7.46 12.54 -12.64
N SER A 228 8.26 12.67 -13.69
CA SER A 228 9.71 12.74 -13.59
C SER A 228 10.26 14.06 -14.09
N ILE A 229 11.41 14.43 -13.54
CA ILE A 229 12.23 15.53 -14.04
C ILE A 229 13.52 15.01 -14.65
N GLU A 230 13.80 15.43 -15.88
CA GLU A 230 15.03 15.11 -16.60
C GLU A 230 15.90 16.35 -16.84
N SER A 231 17.12 16.13 -17.36
CA SER A 231 18.01 17.17 -17.88
C SER A 231 18.43 18.26 -16.86
N CYS A 232 18.71 17.88 -15.61
CA CYS A 232 19.22 18.79 -14.56
C CYS A 232 20.77 18.85 -14.49
N ASN A 233 21.46 18.70 -15.62
CA ASN A 233 22.93 18.56 -15.69
C ASN A 233 23.71 19.80 -15.21
N TYR A 234 23.08 20.98 -15.22
CA TYR A 234 23.71 22.26 -14.85
C TYR A 234 23.31 22.74 -13.45
N GLY A 235 22.81 21.81 -12.65
CA GLY A 235 22.38 22.03 -11.28
C GLY A 235 20.85 22.03 -11.13
N PRO A 236 20.38 22.28 -9.91
CA PRO A 236 18.99 22.09 -9.54
C PRO A 236 18.05 23.02 -10.30
N PRO A 237 16.81 22.59 -10.57
CA PRO A 237 15.81 23.43 -11.22
C PRO A 237 15.52 24.70 -10.41
N LEU A 238 14.99 25.72 -11.09
CA LEU A 238 14.61 26.99 -10.46
C LEU A 238 13.21 26.92 -9.86
N LEU A 239 13.09 27.45 -8.65
CA LEU A 239 11.82 27.71 -7.96
C LEU A 239 11.41 29.18 -8.17
N PRO A 240 10.12 29.46 -8.45
CA PRO A 240 9.61 30.80 -8.42
C PRO A 240 9.52 31.28 -6.97
N ARG A 241 9.96 32.51 -6.68
CA ARG A 241 9.76 33.10 -5.34
C ARG A 241 8.30 33.50 -5.08
N THR A 242 7.54 33.76 -6.15
CA THR A 242 6.13 34.16 -6.10
C THR A 242 5.41 33.66 -7.34
N ALA A 243 4.07 33.55 -7.27
CA ALA A 243 3.23 33.21 -8.42
C ALA A 243 3.35 34.20 -9.60
N GLY A 244 3.85 35.42 -9.37
CA GLY A 244 4.08 36.45 -10.39
C GLY A 244 5.50 36.46 -10.98
N ALA A 245 6.25 35.36 -10.85
CA ALA A 245 7.63 35.29 -11.33
C ALA A 245 7.71 35.57 -12.85
N LYS A 246 8.74 36.33 -13.26
CA LYS A 246 8.95 36.72 -14.66
C LYS A 246 10.25 36.09 -15.14
N PRO A 247 10.30 35.46 -16.32
CA PRO A 247 11.42 34.61 -16.75
C PRO A 247 12.77 35.35 -16.86
N PHE A 248 12.75 36.68 -17.04
CA PHE A 248 13.96 37.48 -17.27
C PHE A 248 14.35 38.39 -16.09
N VAL A 249 13.73 38.18 -14.93
CA VAL A 249 14.01 38.93 -13.69
C VAL A 249 14.64 37.97 -12.70
N ALA A 250 15.95 38.05 -12.49
CA ALA A 250 16.71 37.07 -11.72
C ALA A 250 16.21 36.96 -10.26
N GLU A 251 15.77 38.07 -9.70
CA GLU A 251 15.25 38.20 -8.34
C GLU A 251 13.96 37.41 -8.13
N HIS A 252 13.24 37.05 -9.20
CA HIS A 252 12.00 36.28 -9.12
C HIS A 252 12.23 34.77 -8.99
N TRP A 253 13.48 34.32 -9.12
CA TRP A 253 13.85 32.91 -9.11
C TRP A 253 14.87 32.61 -8.02
N GLU A 254 14.83 31.38 -7.53
CA GLU A 254 15.87 30.84 -6.66
C GLU A 254 16.18 29.41 -7.06
N ARG A 255 17.40 28.94 -6.77
CA ARG A 255 17.77 27.55 -7.04
C ARG A 255 17.18 26.66 -5.95
N ALA A 256 16.57 25.55 -6.35
CA ALA A 256 16.21 24.51 -5.42
C ALA A 256 17.47 23.97 -4.69
N PRO A 257 17.32 23.41 -3.48
CA PRO A 257 18.41 22.72 -2.78
C PRO A 257 19.02 21.62 -3.66
N ALA A 258 20.34 21.50 -3.67
CA ALA A 258 21.04 20.56 -4.55
C ALA A 258 20.80 19.09 -4.22
N GLU A 259 20.51 18.80 -2.96
CA GLU A 259 20.26 17.44 -2.45
C GLU A 259 18.76 17.11 -2.40
N GLY A 260 17.91 17.95 -2.99
CA GLY A 260 16.45 17.79 -2.94
C GLY A 260 15.94 16.67 -3.85
N HIS A 261 15.00 15.87 -3.33
CA HIS A 261 14.16 15.00 -4.16
C HIS A 261 13.23 15.84 -5.05
N PHE A 262 12.93 15.35 -6.25
CA PHE A 262 12.00 16.00 -7.17
C PHE A 262 10.63 16.24 -6.53
N ALA A 263 10.13 15.30 -5.72
CA ALA A 263 8.91 15.48 -4.95
C ALA A 263 8.92 16.74 -4.05
N ALA A 264 10.04 17.01 -3.37
CA ALA A 264 10.18 18.20 -2.53
C ALA A 264 10.22 19.48 -3.39
N TYR A 265 10.98 19.47 -4.49
CA TYR A 265 10.99 20.56 -5.46
C TYR A 265 9.60 20.86 -6.01
N LEU A 266 8.87 19.84 -6.47
CA LEU A 266 7.55 19.98 -7.08
C LEU A 266 6.55 20.54 -6.07
N HIS A 267 6.60 20.06 -4.83
CA HIS A 267 5.79 20.57 -3.74
C HIS A 267 6.07 22.05 -3.45
N ASP A 268 7.33 22.45 -3.35
CA ASP A 268 7.69 23.85 -3.12
C ASP A 268 7.32 24.74 -4.31
N PHE A 269 7.45 24.22 -5.54
CA PHE A 269 7.01 24.91 -6.76
C PHE A 269 5.49 25.15 -6.73
N LEU A 270 4.69 24.11 -6.45
CA LEU A 270 3.23 24.21 -6.37
C LEU A 270 2.80 25.16 -5.24
N ARG A 271 3.46 25.08 -4.08
CA ARG A 271 3.24 25.99 -2.96
C ARG A 271 3.52 27.44 -3.32
N ALA A 272 4.61 27.73 -4.04
CA ALA A 272 4.95 29.09 -4.48
C ALA A 272 3.91 29.68 -5.45
N LEU A 273 3.15 28.81 -6.14
CA LEU A 273 2.00 29.18 -6.97
C LEU A 273 0.68 29.30 -6.17
N GLY A 274 0.69 29.03 -4.86
CA GLY A 274 -0.52 28.99 -4.03
C GLY A 274 -1.39 27.75 -4.26
N LEU A 275 -0.83 26.67 -4.82
CA LEU A 275 -1.54 25.43 -5.09
C LEU A 275 -1.34 24.45 -3.92
N GLY A 276 -2.43 24.07 -3.25
CA GLY A 276 -2.42 23.10 -2.16
C GLY A 276 -2.56 21.66 -2.65
N VAL A 277 -1.65 21.24 -3.53
CA VAL A 277 -1.63 19.85 -4.05
C VAL A 277 -0.64 19.03 -3.24
N GLU A 278 -1.06 17.84 -2.83
CA GLU A 278 -0.20 16.91 -2.11
C GLU A 278 0.75 16.19 -3.08
N VAL A 279 2.03 16.17 -2.72
CA VAL A 279 3.08 15.52 -3.52
C VAL A 279 3.72 14.43 -2.68
N PHE A 280 3.68 13.22 -3.22
CA PHE A 280 4.21 12.03 -2.57
C PHE A 280 5.58 11.69 -3.13
N CYS A 281 6.49 11.30 -2.24
CA CYS A 281 7.82 10.79 -2.57
C CYS A 281 7.92 9.26 -2.45
N SER A 282 6.82 8.61 -2.10
CA SER A 282 6.71 7.16 -1.95
C SER A 282 5.36 6.66 -2.44
N VAL A 283 5.32 5.40 -2.84
CA VAL A 283 4.10 4.67 -3.19
C VAL A 283 4.22 3.25 -2.69
N ASP A 284 3.13 2.69 -2.13
CA ASP A 284 3.09 1.30 -1.67
C ASP A 284 4.19 0.99 -0.63
N GLY A 285 4.54 1.99 0.19
CA GLY A 285 5.59 1.91 1.21
C GLY A 285 7.02 1.93 0.67
N LYS A 286 7.23 2.18 -0.62
CA LYS A 286 8.56 2.27 -1.25
C LYS A 286 8.86 3.68 -1.71
N GLN A 287 10.11 4.11 -1.49
CA GLN A 287 10.58 5.42 -1.91
C GLN A 287 10.76 5.46 -3.43
N LEU A 288 10.19 6.49 -4.08
CA LEU A 288 10.42 6.77 -5.50
C LEU A 288 11.87 7.21 -5.73
N THR A 289 12.37 7.04 -6.95
CA THR A 289 13.68 7.60 -7.33
C THR A 289 13.72 9.11 -7.10
N GLN A 290 14.93 9.65 -6.93
CA GLN A 290 15.12 11.08 -6.65
C GLN A 290 14.52 12.00 -7.71
N ASN A 291 14.34 11.51 -8.93
CA ASN A 291 13.82 12.29 -10.05
C ASN A 291 12.31 12.12 -10.24
N GLN A 292 11.63 11.30 -9.44
CA GLN A 292 10.20 11.05 -9.55
C GLN A 292 9.41 11.63 -8.37
N ALA A 293 8.16 11.97 -8.66
CA ALA A 293 7.16 12.43 -7.72
C ALA A 293 5.80 11.88 -8.13
N MET A 294 4.90 11.70 -7.17
CA MET A 294 3.55 11.21 -7.46
C MET A 294 2.51 12.15 -6.87
N LEU A 295 1.40 12.33 -7.58
CA LEU A 295 0.28 13.17 -7.16
C LEU A 295 -1.03 12.48 -7.52
N ARG A 296 -2.12 12.88 -6.87
CA ARG A 296 -3.45 12.41 -7.28
C ARG A 296 -3.78 13.03 -8.64
N ARG A 297 -4.22 12.20 -9.58
CA ARG A 297 -4.52 12.59 -10.97
C ARG A 297 -5.45 13.79 -11.03
N HIS A 298 -6.55 13.73 -10.29
CA HIS A 298 -7.58 14.78 -10.31
C HIS A 298 -7.10 16.12 -9.73
N GLU A 299 -6.15 16.10 -8.79
CA GLU A 299 -5.55 17.33 -8.23
C GLU A 299 -4.54 17.90 -9.21
N TRP A 300 -3.75 17.03 -9.84
CA TRP A 300 -2.82 17.41 -10.90
C TRP A 300 -3.53 18.04 -12.09
N GLU A 301 -4.60 17.45 -12.59
CA GLU A 301 -5.39 18.01 -13.71
C GLU A 301 -5.92 19.42 -13.42
N LYS A 302 -6.28 19.70 -12.16
CA LYS A 302 -6.71 21.05 -11.73
C LYS A 302 -5.53 22.02 -11.64
N ALA A 303 -4.36 21.55 -11.21
CA ALA A 303 -3.16 22.37 -11.05
C ALA A 303 -2.41 22.63 -12.37
N LEU A 304 -2.49 21.69 -13.31
CA LEU A 304 -1.71 21.66 -14.55
C LEU A 304 -1.83 22.96 -15.38
N PRO A 305 -3.01 23.58 -15.58
CA PRO A 305 -3.13 24.81 -16.36
C PRO A 305 -2.40 26.02 -15.75
N ILE A 306 -2.19 26.02 -14.43
CA ILE A 306 -1.50 27.09 -13.70
C ILE A 306 0.01 26.76 -13.61
N PHE A 307 0.33 25.50 -13.33
CA PHE A 307 1.69 25.02 -13.19
C PHE A 307 2.48 25.12 -14.49
N LEU A 308 1.93 24.60 -15.61
CA LEU A 308 2.69 24.40 -16.84
C LEU A 308 3.25 25.70 -17.44
N PRO A 309 2.49 26.82 -17.54
CA PRO A 309 3.04 28.09 -18.00
C PRO A 309 4.18 28.60 -17.11
N MET A 310 4.05 28.44 -15.78
CA MET A 310 5.08 28.87 -14.83
C MET A 310 6.34 28.01 -14.91
N PHE A 311 6.19 26.71 -15.10
CA PHE A 311 7.31 25.80 -15.34
C PHE A 311 8.02 26.13 -16.67
N GLN A 312 7.28 26.47 -17.73
CA GLN A 312 7.90 26.95 -18.97
C GLN A 312 8.72 28.24 -18.74
N MET A 313 8.20 29.20 -17.97
CA MET A 313 8.96 30.39 -17.61
C MET A 313 10.23 30.06 -16.79
N SER A 314 10.15 29.08 -15.87
CA SER A 314 11.32 28.66 -15.10
C SER A 314 12.38 28.01 -15.99
N THR A 315 12.00 27.23 -16.99
CA THR A 315 12.96 26.66 -17.97
C THR A 315 13.66 27.74 -18.80
N MET A 316 12.94 28.81 -19.19
CA MET A 316 13.55 29.96 -19.87
C MET A 316 14.54 30.70 -18.96
N ALA A 317 14.14 30.94 -17.70
CA ALA A 317 15.01 31.55 -16.70
C ALA A 317 16.26 30.70 -16.45
N TYR A 318 16.09 29.37 -16.35
CA TYR A 318 17.17 28.41 -16.10
C TYR A 318 18.25 28.49 -17.17
N ARG A 319 17.87 28.54 -18.45
CA ARG A 319 18.82 28.67 -19.58
C ARG A 319 19.65 29.95 -19.49
N ARG A 320 19.04 31.05 -19.03
CA ARG A 320 19.68 32.37 -18.98
C ARG A 320 20.55 32.58 -17.73
N LEU A 321 20.11 32.06 -16.59
CA LEU A 321 20.79 32.20 -15.30
C LEU A 321 21.87 31.14 -15.06
N SER A 322 21.95 30.11 -15.91
CA SER A 322 23.00 29.10 -15.82
C SER A 322 24.34 29.66 -16.31
N PRO A 323 25.39 29.65 -15.47
CA PRO A 323 26.69 30.26 -15.79
C PRO A 323 27.41 29.61 -16.97
N HIS A 324 27.04 28.37 -17.34
CA HIS A 324 27.68 27.62 -18.41
C HIS A 324 27.01 27.77 -19.79
N GLY A 325 25.88 28.50 -19.89
CA GLY A 325 25.18 28.75 -21.14
C GLY A 325 24.55 27.50 -21.81
N ALA A 326 23.46 27.71 -22.54
CA ALA A 326 22.79 26.81 -23.50
C ALA A 326 22.55 25.32 -23.12
N GLY A 327 22.66 24.94 -21.85
CA GLY A 327 22.31 23.61 -21.39
C GLY A 327 20.85 23.22 -21.69
N GLU A 328 20.59 21.92 -21.83
CA GLU A 328 19.21 21.45 -21.85
C GLU A 328 18.51 21.88 -20.55
N PRO A 329 17.34 22.54 -20.63
CA PRO A 329 16.60 22.89 -19.43
C PRO A 329 15.95 21.63 -18.84
N PRO A 330 15.52 21.71 -17.57
CA PRO A 330 14.72 20.66 -16.98
C PRO A 330 13.48 20.35 -17.83
N LYS A 331 13.22 19.07 -18.05
CA LYS A 331 12.02 18.58 -18.75
C LYS A 331 11.15 17.88 -17.71
N LEU A 332 9.85 18.18 -17.73
CA LEU A 332 8.87 17.45 -16.95
C LEU A 332 8.23 16.40 -17.85
N LEU A 333 8.24 15.15 -17.41
CA LEU A 333 7.60 14.04 -18.10
C LEU A 333 6.54 13.41 -17.19
N GLU A 334 5.53 12.81 -17.80
CA GLU A 334 4.63 11.90 -17.13
C GLU A 334 5.10 10.48 -17.43
N ASP A 335 5.45 9.72 -16.39
CA ASP A 335 5.89 8.34 -16.52
C ASP A 335 4.70 7.39 -16.43
N GLU A 336 4.77 6.29 -17.17
CA GLU A 336 3.78 5.21 -17.09
C GLU A 336 3.91 4.40 -15.79
N GLU A 337 5.14 4.30 -15.24
CA GLU A 337 5.45 3.44 -14.10
C GLU A 337 6.35 4.10 -13.06
N ALA A 338 6.16 3.70 -11.80
CA ALA A 338 6.98 4.14 -10.68
C ALA A 338 8.31 3.38 -10.68
N THR A 339 9.40 4.13 -10.54
CA THR A 339 10.73 3.61 -10.30
C THR A 339 11.11 3.85 -8.84
N PHE A 340 11.79 2.89 -8.24
CA PHE A 340 12.08 2.90 -6.80
C PHE A 340 13.57 3.02 -6.55
N CYS A 341 13.94 3.64 -5.43
CA CYS A 341 15.31 3.58 -4.93
C CYS A 341 15.71 2.12 -4.63
N PRO A 342 16.98 1.74 -4.88
CA PRO A 342 17.48 0.38 -4.69
C PRO A 342 17.51 -0.08 -3.23
#